data_AF-A0A8T3Z833-F1
#
_entry.id   AF-A0A8T3Z833-F1
#
_cell.length_a   1.000
_cell.length_b   1.000
_cell.length_c   1.000
_cell.angle_alpha   90.00
_cell.angle_beta   90.00
_cell.angle_gamma   90.00
#
_symmetry.space_group_name_H-M   'P 1'
#
loop_
_entity.id
_entity.type
_entity.pdbx_description
1 polymer ?
#
loop_
_entity_poly.entity_id
_entity_poly.type
_entity_poly.pdbx_seq_one_letter_code
_entity_poly.pdbx_strand_id
1 'polypeptide(L)'
;MKMGKKLFFGFILMLSSLTFADSDHIEFPEWTYWTEIAEHMMMLGIAVIAIILLLNCYKNQKIKNPIKFAMIGFGIFAFGEFSTIFHHFLVYPFGVWNAIINHGLLLIAIAVILYGFLELLKEKQKKTNSSA
;
A
#
# COMPACT_ATOMS: atom_id res chain seq x y z
N MET A 1 0.25 -7.29 -20.69
CA MET A 1 1.69 -6.99 -20.52
C MET A 1 2.07 -5.49 -20.43
N LYS A 2 1.17 -4.51 -20.56
CA LYS A 2 1.55 -3.07 -20.56
C LYS A 2 1.55 -2.38 -19.17
N MET A 3 0.94 -2.99 -18.15
CA MET A 3 0.77 -2.36 -16.83
C MET A 3 1.94 -2.62 -15.85
N GLY A 4 2.56 -3.81 -15.91
CA GLY A 4 3.71 -4.15 -15.07
C GLY A 4 4.96 -3.30 -15.34
N LYS A 5 5.14 -2.82 -16.59
CA LYS A 5 6.26 -1.93 -16.94
C LYS A 5 6.13 -0.54 -16.30
N LYS A 6 4.91 -0.04 -16.10
CA LYS A 6 4.68 1.28 -15.46
C LYS A 6 4.94 1.24 -13.95
N LEU A 7 4.52 0.15 -13.30
CA LEU A 7 4.80 -0.10 -11.88
C LEU A 7 6.30 -0.30 -11.62
N PHE A 8 6.99 -1.03 -12.51
CA PHE A 8 8.44 -1.21 -12.44
C PHE A 8 9.21 0.11 -12.63
N PHE A 9 8.74 0.98 -13.53
CA PHE A 9 9.35 2.30 -13.74
C PHE A 9 9.15 3.24 -12.54
N GLY A 10 7.96 3.20 -11.92
CA GLY A 10 7.70 3.93 -10.67
C GLY A 10 8.58 3.46 -9.52
N PHE A 11 8.81 2.14 -9.41
CA PHE A 11 9.71 1.56 -8.43
C PHE A 11 11.19 1.94 -8.64
N ILE A 12 11.64 2.00 -9.90
CA ILE A 12 12.99 2.49 -10.24
C ILE A 12 13.14 3.97 -9.92
N LEU A 13 12.13 4.80 -10.22
CA LEU A 13 12.15 6.23 -9.87
C LEU A 13 12.26 6.44 -8.36
N MET A 14 11.50 5.68 -7.58
CA MET A 14 11.55 5.72 -6.11
C MET A 14 12.93 5.30 -5.55
N LEU A 15 13.55 4.27 -6.13
CA LEU A 15 14.90 3.83 -5.76
C LEU A 15 15.99 4.83 -6.15
N SER A 16 15.85 5.52 -7.28
CA SER A 16 16.79 6.59 -7.66
C SER A 16 16.73 7.77 -6.69
N SER A 17 15.56 8.12 -6.17
CA SER A 17 15.42 9.18 -5.15
C SER A 17 16.18 8.85 -3.86
N LEU A 18 16.18 7.57 -3.45
CA LEU A 18 16.97 7.07 -2.31
C LEU A 18 18.48 7.15 -2.56
N THR A 19 18.93 7.10 -3.81
CA THR A 19 20.37 7.18 -4.14
C THR A 19 20.90 8.63 -4.14
N PHE A 20 20.01 9.62 -4.24
CA PHE A 20 20.38 11.05 -4.17
C PHE A 20 20.31 11.64 -2.74
N ALA A 21 19.77 10.89 -1.77
CA ALA A 21 19.71 11.30 -0.37
C ALA A 21 21.07 11.21 0.36
N ASP A 22 22.06 10.56 -0.25
CA ASP A 22 23.39 10.29 0.34
C ASP A 22 24.47 11.32 -0.06
N SER A 23 24.10 12.36 -0.81
CA SER A 23 25.00 13.48 -1.13
C SER A 23 24.66 14.69 -0.27
N ASP A 24 25.57 15.06 0.63
CA ASP A 24 25.48 16.09 1.68
C ASP A 24 25.03 17.51 1.29
N HIS A 25 24.58 17.77 0.06
CA HIS A 25 24.24 19.12 -0.41
C HIS A 25 23.06 19.23 -1.38
N ILE A 26 22.10 18.31 -1.36
CA ILE A 26 20.79 18.59 -1.97
C ILE A 26 19.87 19.09 -0.86
N GLU A 27 19.76 20.42 -0.71
CA GLU A 27 18.65 21.02 0.01
C GLU A 27 17.36 20.51 -0.67
N PHE A 28 16.69 19.54 -0.05
CA PHE A 28 15.41 19.06 -0.54
C PHE A 28 14.45 20.26 -0.56
N PRO A 29 13.94 20.65 -1.74
CA PRO A 29 13.06 21.81 -1.83
C PRO A 29 11.85 21.63 -0.92
N GLU A 30 11.38 22.66 -0.22
CA GLU A 30 10.22 22.54 0.68
C GLU A 30 8.99 21.92 0.00
N TRP A 31 8.82 22.12 -1.32
CA TRP A 31 7.72 21.52 -2.07
C TRP A 31 7.80 19.99 -2.17
N THR A 32 8.99 19.37 -2.16
CA THR A 32 9.12 17.91 -2.20
C THR A 32 8.61 17.29 -0.90
N TYR A 33 8.84 17.97 0.23
CA TYR A 33 8.32 17.58 1.53
C TYR A 33 6.77 17.60 1.56
N TRP A 34 6.16 18.68 1.07
CA TRP A 34 4.69 18.76 0.99
C TRP A 34 4.09 17.78 -0.02
N THR A 35 4.84 17.45 -1.07
CA THR A 35 4.42 16.46 -2.08
C THR A 35 4.41 15.06 -1.48
N GLU A 36 5.44 14.69 -0.71
CA GLU A 36 5.49 13.40 0.00
C GLU A 36 4.29 13.22 0.94
N ILE A 37 3.96 14.24 1.74
CA ILE A 37 2.76 14.21 2.60
C ILE A 37 1.48 14.03 1.78
N ALA A 38 1.35 14.76 0.67
CA ALA A 38 0.18 14.66 -0.21
C ALA A 38 0.05 13.27 -0.84
N GLU A 39 1.16 12.64 -1.23
CA GLU A 39 1.18 11.26 -1.74
C GLU A 39 0.68 10.26 -0.69
N HIS A 40 1.17 10.34 0.55
CA HIS A 40 0.71 9.49 1.64
C HIS A 40 -0.78 9.71 1.96
N MET A 41 -1.26 10.96 1.94
CA MET A 41 -2.69 11.26 2.11
C MET A 41 -3.55 10.63 1.00
N MET A 42 -3.08 10.70 -0.25
CA MET A 42 -3.78 10.08 -1.39
C MET A 42 -3.81 8.55 -1.26
N MET A 43 -2.69 7.92 -0.90
CA MET A 43 -2.59 6.48 -0.68
C MET A 43 -3.50 6.01 0.45
N LEU A 44 -3.54 6.75 1.57
CA LEU A 44 -4.47 6.52 2.67
C LEU A 44 -5.93 6.58 2.19
N GLY A 45 -6.29 7.60 1.41
CA GLY A 45 -7.63 7.75 0.84
C GLY A 45 -8.03 6.57 -0.05
N ILE A 46 -7.12 6.11 -0.92
CA ILE A 46 -7.33 4.93 -1.77
C ILE A 46 -7.54 3.67 -0.94
N ALA A 47 -6.75 3.48 0.12
CA ALA A 47 -6.86 2.32 1.00
C ALA A 47 -8.20 2.29 1.74
N VAL A 48 -8.67 3.44 2.23
CA VAL A 48 -9.99 3.57 2.87
C VAL A 48 -11.11 3.24 1.89
N ILE A 49 -11.05 3.76 0.65
CA ILE A 49 -12.04 3.44 -0.40
C ILE A 49 -12.02 1.93 -0.71
N ALA A 50 -10.84 1.32 -0.83
CA ALA A 50 -10.70 -0.11 -1.07
C ALA A 50 -11.32 -0.95 0.06
N ILE A 51 -11.10 -0.56 1.32
CA ILE A 51 -11.72 -1.22 2.49
C ILE A 51 -13.24 -1.13 2.40
N ILE A 52 -13.81 0.05 2.10
CA ILE A 52 -15.27 0.24 2.00
C ILE A 52 -15.87 -0.66 0.90
N LEU A 53 -15.23 -0.72 -0.27
CA LEU A 53 -15.66 -1.57 -1.38
C LEU A 53 -15.61 -3.05 -0.99
N LEU A 54 -14.51 -3.50 -0.37
CA LEU A 54 -14.38 -4.87 0.11
C LEU A 54 -15.38 -5.19 1.22
N LEU A 55 -15.71 -4.24 2.09
CA LEU A 55 -16.73 -4.40 3.13
C LEU A 55 -18.12 -4.65 2.52
N ASN A 56 -18.46 -3.92 1.46
CA ASN A 56 -19.68 -4.13 0.71
C ASN A 56 -19.70 -5.51 0.04
N CYS A 57 -18.58 -5.94 -0.55
CA CYS A 57 -18.45 -7.29 -1.08
C CYS A 57 -18.59 -8.35 0.04
N TYR A 58 -17.98 -8.15 1.20
CA TYR A 58 -18.02 -9.07 2.34
C TYR A 58 -19.44 -9.29 2.86
N LYS A 59 -20.26 -8.23 2.87
CA LYS A 59 -21.68 -8.31 3.27
C LYS A 59 -22.53 -9.10 2.27
N ASN A 60 -22.23 -9.00 0.98
CA ASN A 60 -23.07 -9.52 -0.10
C ASN A 60 -22.62 -10.88 -0.66
N GLN A 61 -21.38 -11.30 -0.39
CA GLN A 61 -20.79 -12.53 -0.93
C GLN A 61 -20.80 -13.66 0.10
N LYS A 62 -20.96 -14.91 -0.37
CA LYS A 62 -20.74 -16.11 0.46
C LYS A 62 -19.26 -16.35 0.78
N ILE A 63 -18.36 -15.78 -0.03
CA ILE A 63 -16.90 -15.95 0.07
C ILE A 63 -16.34 -14.88 1.01
N LYS A 64 -16.32 -15.17 2.32
CA LYS A 64 -15.99 -14.17 3.34
C LYS A 64 -14.51 -14.11 3.69
N ASN A 65 -13.84 -15.26 3.78
CA ASN A 65 -12.46 -15.33 4.29
C ASN A 65 -11.45 -14.62 3.39
N PRO A 66 -11.42 -14.84 2.06
CA PRO A 66 -10.48 -14.14 1.18
C PRO A 66 -10.67 -12.62 1.18
N ILE A 67 -11.92 -12.16 1.21
CA ILE A 67 -12.27 -10.73 1.30
C ILE A 67 -11.80 -10.14 2.63
N LYS A 68 -11.97 -10.86 3.74
CA LYS A 68 -11.49 -10.46 5.06
C LYS A 68 -9.96 -10.28 5.07
N PHE A 69 -9.21 -11.20 4.45
CA PHE A 69 -7.75 -11.06 4.34
C PHE A 69 -7.37 -9.83 3.52
N ALA A 70 -8.01 -9.59 2.36
CA ALA A 70 -7.75 -8.39 1.58
C ALA A 70 -8.04 -7.10 2.39
N MET A 71 -9.15 -7.06 3.15
CA MET A 71 -9.48 -5.96 4.04
C MET A 71 -8.43 -5.73 5.13
N ILE A 72 -7.94 -6.80 5.77
CA ILE A 72 -6.89 -6.71 6.79
C ILE A 72 -5.62 -6.13 6.17
N GLY A 73 -5.24 -6.59 4.98
CA GLY A 73 -4.06 -6.08 4.28
C GLY A 73 -4.18 -4.58 3.96
N PHE A 74 -5.32 -4.12 3.45
CA PHE A 74 -5.56 -2.68 3.26
C PHE A 74 -5.62 -1.91 4.59
N GLY A 75 -6.06 -2.53 5.68
CA GLY A 75 -6.03 -1.92 7.02
C GLY A 75 -4.61 -1.70 7.53
N ILE A 76 -3.72 -2.67 7.34
CA ILE A 76 -2.29 -2.54 7.66
C ILE A 76 -1.65 -1.45 6.80
N PHE A 77 -1.96 -1.42 5.50
CA PHE A 77 -1.49 -0.36 4.60
C PHE A 77 -1.93 1.03 5.07
N ALA A 78 -3.24 1.21 5.33
CA ALA A 78 -3.79 2.48 5.80
C ALA A 78 -3.16 2.93 7.13
N PHE A 79 -2.90 2.00 8.05
CA PHE A 79 -2.21 2.30 9.30
C PHE A 79 -0.76 2.77 9.06
N GLY A 80 -0.03 2.12 8.16
CA GLY A 80 1.32 2.54 7.75
C GLY A 80 1.34 3.95 7.15
N GLU A 81 0.45 4.23 6.19
CA GLU A 81 0.32 5.56 5.58
C GLU A 81 -0.03 6.64 6.61
N PHE A 82 -0.98 6.36 7.50
CA PHE A 82 -1.34 7.27 8.59
C PHE A 82 -0.16 7.53 9.53
N SER A 83 0.62 6.49 9.87
CA SER A 83 1.82 6.62 10.70
C SER A 83 2.89 7.47 10.02
N THR A 84 3.09 7.33 8.70
CA THR A 84 4.01 8.19 7.94
C THR A 84 3.56 9.65 7.97
N ILE A 85 2.28 9.93 7.70
CA ILE A 85 1.72 11.30 7.76
C ILE A 85 1.93 11.89 9.16
N PHE A 86 1.58 11.13 10.21
CA PHE A 86 1.75 11.57 11.59
C PHE A 86 3.21 11.86 11.93
N HIS A 87 4.14 11.04 11.44
CA HIS A 87 5.56 11.24 11.64
C HIS A 87 6.07 12.56 11.06
N HIS A 88 5.65 12.94 9.84
CA HIS A 88 5.98 14.23 9.25
C HIS A 88 5.54 15.40 10.13
N PHE A 89 4.40 15.30 10.82
CA PHE A 89 3.89 16.39 11.65
C PHE A 89 4.44 16.45 13.08
N LEU A 90 4.85 15.33 13.67
CA LEU A 90 5.09 15.27 15.13
C LEU A 90 6.49 14.82 15.57
N VAL A 91 7.24 14.06 14.76
CA VAL A 91 8.44 13.39 15.29
C VAL A 91 9.57 13.19 14.28
N TYR A 92 10.09 14.28 13.70
CA TYR A 92 11.25 14.25 12.80
C TYR A 92 12.51 13.49 13.31
N PRO A 93 12.88 13.45 14.62
CA PRO A 93 14.13 12.80 15.04
C PRO A 93 14.14 11.26 15.00
N PHE A 94 13.02 10.58 14.71
CA PHE A 94 12.98 9.11 14.53
C PHE A 94 12.88 8.67 13.06
N GLY A 95 13.21 9.55 12.10
CA GLY A 95 12.99 9.37 10.66
C GLY A 95 13.35 7.99 10.11
N VAL A 96 14.55 7.49 10.42
CA VAL A 96 15.03 6.20 9.90
C VAL A 96 14.23 5.01 10.45
N TRP A 97 13.93 5.01 11.76
CA TRP A 97 13.18 3.92 12.38
C TRP A 97 11.72 3.91 11.92
N ASN A 98 11.11 5.08 11.77
CA ASN A 98 9.76 5.20 11.23
C ASN A 98 9.71 4.71 9.77
N ALA A 99 10.70 5.07 8.96
CA ALA A 99 10.80 4.58 7.59
C ALA A 99 10.92 3.04 7.54
N ILE A 100 11.78 2.42 8.37
CA ILE A 100 11.93 0.96 8.42
C ILE A 100 10.60 0.28 8.80
N ILE A 101 9.93 0.79 9.83
CA ILE A 101 8.66 0.22 10.30
C ILE A 101 7.58 0.36 9.21
N ASN A 102 7.46 1.52 8.57
CA ASN A 102 6.44 1.74 7.55
C ASN A 102 6.69 0.93 6.27
N HIS A 103 7.94 0.77 5.85
CA HIS A 103 8.29 -0.13 4.74
C HIS A 103 8.01 -1.59 5.10
N GLY A 104 8.30 -2.01 6.34
CA GLY A 104 7.94 -3.34 6.85
C GLY A 104 6.43 -3.58 6.82
N LEU A 105 5.64 -2.62 7.31
CA LEU A 105 4.17 -2.66 7.27
C LEU A 105 3.64 -2.71 5.83
N LEU A 106 4.24 -1.96 4.91
CA LEU A 106 3.90 -1.98 3.49
C LEU A 106 4.12 -3.37 2.87
N LEU A 107 5.26 -4.01 3.15
CA LEU A 107 5.55 -5.36 2.66
C LEU A 107 4.55 -6.39 3.21
N ILE A 108 4.23 -6.32 4.50
CA ILE A 108 3.24 -7.18 5.14
C ILE A 108 1.86 -6.94 4.50
N ALA A 109 1.47 -5.68 4.32
CA ALA A 109 0.20 -5.33 3.69
C ALA A 109 0.09 -5.89 2.28
N ILE A 110 1.12 -5.72 1.45
CA ILE A 110 1.17 -6.26 0.08
C ILE A 110 1.02 -7.79 0.10
N ALA A 111 1.76 -8.49 0.98
CA ALA A 111 1.67 -9.94 1.09
C ALA A 111 0.26 -10.41 1.47
N VAL A 112 -0.38 -9.75 2.45
CA VAL A 112 -1.73 -10.08 2.91
C VAL A 112 -2.79 -9.77 1.85
N ILE A 113 -2.67 -8.63 1.16
CA ILE A 113 -3.55 -8.25 0.04
C ILE A 113 -3.44 -9.29 -1.08
N LEU A 114 -2.21 -9.62 -1.51
CA LEU A 114 -1.96 -10.61 -2.56
C LEU A 114 -2.55 -11.97 -2.20
N TYR A 115 -2.34 -12.42 -0.96
CA TYR A 115 -2.93 -13.66 -0.48
C TYR A 115 -4.47 -13.65 -0.58
N GLY A 116 -5.12 -12.59 -0.10
CA GLY A 116 -6.57 -12.44 -0.17
C GLY A 116 -7.11 -12.49 -1.61
N PHE A 117 -6.45 -11.80 -2.55
CA PHE A 117 -6.85 -11.81 -3.95
C PHE A 117 -6.55 -13.13 -4.68
N LEU A 118 -5.44 -13.80 -4.38
CA LEU A 118 -5.13 -15.11 -4.95
C LEU A 118 -6.17 -16.16 -4.54
N GLU A 119 -6.60 -16.16 -3.28
CA GLU A 119 -7.66 -17.05 -2.81
C GLU A 119 -9.02 -16.73 -3.46
N LEU A 120 -9.35 -15.45 -3.65
CA LEU A 120 -10.54 -15.05 -4.42
C LEU A 120 -10.52 -15.60 -5.86
N LEU A 121 -9.36 -15.52 -6.53
CA LEU A 121 -9.21 -16.04 -7.90
C LEU A 121 -9.36 -17.56 -7.95
N LYS A 122 -8.76 -18.29 -7.01
CA LYS A 122 -8.88 -19.76 -6.91
C LYS A 122 -10.33 -20.18 -6.69
N GLU A 123 -11.06 -19.49 -5.80
CA GLU A 123 -12.47 -19.80 -5.57
C GLU A 123 -13.34 -19.54 -6.81
N LYS A 124 -13.04 -18.47 -7.57
CA LYS A 124 -13.73 -18.19 -8.83
C LYS A 124 -13.49 -19.29 -9.87
N GLN A 125 -12.25 -19.74 -10.03
CA GLN A 125 -11.89 -20.82 -10.97
C GLN A 125 -12.58 -22.15 -10.61
N LYS A 126 -12.62 -22.52 -9.32
CA LYS A 126 -13.32 -23.72 -8.85
C LYS A 126 -14.79 -23.72 -9.26
N LYS A 127 -15.48 -22.59 -9.06
CA LYS A 127 -16.89 -22.45 -9.46
C LYS A 127 -17.10 -22.62 -10.95
N THR A 128 -16.24 -22.02 -11.78
CA THR A 128 -16.35 -22.12 -13.25
C THR A 128 -16.15 -23.55 -13.75
N ASN A 129 -15.18 -24.28 -13.19
CA ASN A 129 -14.89 -25.67 -13.61
C ASN A 129 -15.92 -26.68 -13.11
N SER A 130 -16.62 -26.40 -12.01
CA SER A 130 -17.72 -27.26 -11.53
C SER A 130 -19.04 -27.07 -12.29
N SER A 131 -19.12 -26.06 -13.16
CA SER A 131 -20.33 -25.72 -13.93
C SER A 131 -20.21 -26.02 -15.43
N ALA A 132 -19.09 -26.61 -15.85
CA ALA A 132 -18.78 -27.04 -17.21
C ALA A 132 -18.74 -28.57 -17.28
#